data_AF-A0A848Z5S8-F1
#
_entry.id   AF-A0A848Z5S8-F1
#
_cell.length_a   1.000
_cell.length_b   1.000
_cell.length_c   1.000
_cell.angle_alpha   90.00
_cell.angle_beta   90.00
_cell.angle_gamma   90.00
#
_symmetry.space_group_name_H-M   'P 1'
#
loop_
_entity.id
_entity.type
_entity.pdbx_description
1 polymer ?
#
loop_
_entity_poly.entity_id
_entity_poly.type
_entity_poly.pdbx_seq_one_letter_code
_entity_poly.pdbx_strand_id
1 'polypeptide(L)'
;MKPMSKTEAPTELRERLAVAVNRSEDNGSERSVLGPRVRIVGRLESVDCVEIRGMIDGDIDSTMLIIGEGGRVDGFISADAVHIAGTVTGRIEAITVTIAKSATVIGAIIHNSLEIEKGATLDGPRPWRPMSFMAELRPI
;
A
#
# COMPACT_ATOMS: atom_id res chain seq x y z
N MET A 1 -31.09 -62.39 -15.77
CA MET A 1 -30.03 -61.61 -16.45
C MET A 1 -29.81 -60.30 -15.67
N LYS A 2 -28.64 -60.13 -15.02
CA LYS A 2 -27.94 -58.83 -14.81
C LYS A 2 -27.34 -58.39 -16.18
N PRO A 3 -26.84 -57.15 -16.45
CA PRO A 3 -26.13 -56.17 -15.57
C PRO A 3 -26.68 -54.69 -15.68
N MET A 4 -26.54 -53.78 -14.71
CA MET A 4 -25.44 -52.82 -14.35
C MET A 4 -25.05 -51.69 -15.35
N SER A 5 -24.79 -50.50 -14.76
CA SER A 5 -24.04 -49.29 -15.23
C SER A 5 -24.89 -48.19 -15.90
N LYS A 6 -24.80 -46.88 -15.59
CA LYS A 6 -23.73 -45.99 -15.07
C LYS A 6 -24.41 -44.75 -14.42
N THR A 7 -23.95 -44.22 -13.27
CA THR A 7 -23.07 -43.02 -13.15
C THR A 7 -23.72 -41.77 -13.76
N GLU A 8 -24.09 -40.73 -12.99
CA GLU A 8 -23.27 -39.52 -12.79
C GLU A 8 -23.84 -38.63 -11.64
N ALA A 9 -23.15 -38.59 -10.50
CA ALA A 9 -22.97 -37.36 -9.72
C ALA A 9 -21.52 -36.91 -10.01
N PRO A 10 -21.14 -35.61 -10.08
CA PRO A 10 -21.66 -34.48 -9.29
C PRO A 10 -21.57 -33.10 -10.01
N THR A 11 -22.66 -32.56 -10.56
CA THR A 11 -22.60 -31.25 -11.24
C THR A 11 -22.67 -30.05 -10.28
N GLU A 12 -23.16 -30.24 -9.05
CA GLU A 12 -23.33 -29.16 -8.05
C GLU A 12 -22.03 -28.73 -7.34
N LEU A 13 -20.89 -29.42 -7.59
CA LEU A 13 -19.60 -29.02 -7.04
C LEU A 13 -18.87 -27.95 -7.88
N ARG A 14 -19.28 -27.76 -9.15
CA ARG A 14 -18.64 -26.79 -10.06
C ARG A 14 -19.15 -25.37 -9.85
N GLU A 15 -20.38 -25.18 -9.40
CA GLU A 15 -20.94 -23.84 -9.16
C GLU A 15 -20.54 -23.25 -7.80
N ARG A 16 -20.13 -24.07 -6.83
CA ARG A 16 -19.65 -23.60 -5.52
C ARG A 16 -18.21 -23.09 -5.51
N LEU A 17 -17.49 -23.21 -6.62
CA LEU A 17 -16.08 -22.78 -6.73
C LEU A 17 -15.87 -21.45 -7.47
N ALA A 18 -16.87 -20.93 -8.19
CA ALA A 18 -16.72 -19.67 -8.93
C ALA A 18 -17.21 -18.42 -8.17
N VAL A 19 -18.03 -18.58 -7.12
CA VAL A 19 -18.64 -17.47 -6.36
C VAL A 19 -17.99 -17.27 -4.98
N ALA A 20 -16.70 -17.60 -4.87
CA ALA A 20 -15.91 -17.41 -3.66
C ALA A 20 -14.60 -16.67 -3.92
N VAL A 21 -14.50 -15.93 -5.03
CA VAL A 21 -13.37 -15.03 -5.27
C VAL A 21 -13.88 -13.60 -5.37
N ASN A 22 -13.88 -13.00 -4.18
CA ASN A 22 -13.74 -11.57 -3.93
C ASN A 22 -14.99 -10.68 -4.04
N ARG A 23 -15.95 -10.93 -3.14
CA ARG A 23 -16.74 -9.85 -2.55
C ARG A 23 -15.86 -9.13 -1.51
N SER A 24 -14.91 -8.32 -1.95
CA SER A 24 -14.37 -7.25 -1.11
C SER A 24 -15.16 -6.00 -1.42
N GLU A 25 -15.72 -5.43 -0.37
CA GLU A 25 -16.48 -4.19 -0.35
C GLU A 25 -15.58 -3.05 -0.83
N ASP A 26 -15.70 -2.69 -2.12
CA ASP A 26 -15.21 -1.42 -2.63
C ASP A 26 -16.17 -0.32 -2.15
N ASN A 27 -16.02 0.07 -0.89
CA ASN A 27 -16.63 1.29 -0.38
C ASN A 27 -15.86 2.49 -0.95
N GLY A 28 -16.38 3.01 -2.06
CA GLY A 28 -16.37 4.41 -2.46
C GLY A 28 -15.25 5.29 -1.91
N SER A 29 -14.12 5.30 -2.61
CA SER A 29 -13.31 6.50 -2.85
C SER A 29 -12.45 6.17 -4.05
N GLU A 30 -12.25 7.11 -4.97
CA GLU A 30 -11.43 6.93 -6.18
C GLU A 30 -9.98 6.65 -5.79
N ARG A 31 -9.69 5.40 -5.43
CA ARG A 31 -8.39 4.92 -4.98
C ARG A 31 -7.71 4.24 -6.14
N SER A 32 -6.56 4.76 -6.53
CA SER A 32 -5.72 4.12 -7.55
C SER A 32 -4.97 2.95 -6.91
N VAL A 33 -5.28 1.72 -7.33
CA VAL A 33 -4.63 0.51 -6.79
C VAL A 33 -3.59 -0.02 -7.78
N LEU A 34 -2.35 -0.07 -7.32
CA LEU A 34 -1.22 -0.67 -8.01
C LEU A 34 -1.05 -2.12 -7.57
N GLY A 35 -1.30 -3.03 -8.52
CA GLY A 35 -1.24 -4.47 -8.27
C GLY A 35 0.15 -5.00 -7.91
N PRO A 36 0.25 -6.18 -7.27
CA PRO A 36 1.50 -6.73 -6.73
C PRO A 36 2.50 -7.22 -7.78
N ARG A 37 2.10 -7.33 -9.05
CA ARG A 37 2.96 -7.74 -10.17
C ARG A 37 3.42 -6.57 -11.04
N VAL A 38 3.27 -5.34 -10.54
CA VAL A 38 3.66 -4.13 -11.23
C VAL A 38 4.97 -3.61 -10.63
N ARG A 39 5.89 -3.21 -11.51
CA ARG A 39 7.08 -2.45 -11.14
C ARG A 39 7.04 -1.11 -11.85
N ILE A 40 7.11 -0.02 -11.10
CA ILE A 40 7.23 1.34 -11.62
C ILE A 40 8.65 1.81 -11.40
N VAL A 41 9.25 2.42 -12.42
CA VAL A 41 10.56 3.06 -12.32
C VAL A 41 10.42 4.48 -12.88
N GLY A 42 10.73 5.49 -12.06
CA GLY A 42 10.60 6.90 -12.44
C GLY A 42 9.76 7.70 -11.44
N ARG A 43 9.08 8.74 -11.92
CA ARG A 43 8.24 9.61 -11.09
C ARG A 43 6.77 9.19 -11.17
N LEU A 44 6.12 9.06 -10.02
CA LEU A 44 4.68 8.83 -9.87
C LEU A 44 4.06 10.07 -9.22
N GLU A 45 3.14 10.73 -9.92
CA GLU A 45 2.35 11.84 -9.37
C GLU A 45 0.88 11.39 -9.32
N SER A 46 0.19 11.66 -8.21
CA SER A 46 -1.21 11.28 -8.04
C SER A 46 -1.94 12.27 -7.16
N VAL A 47 -3.12 12.72 -7.60
CA VAL A 47 -3.85 13.79 -6.90
C VAL A 47 -4.60 13.26 -5.66
N ASP A 48 -5.04 11.99 -5.73
CA ASP A 48 -5.90 11.38 -4.71
C ASP A 48 -5.17 10.34 -3.86
N CYS A 49 -5.90 9.30 -3.45
CA CYS A 49 -5.39 8.21 -2.64
C CYS A 49 -4.84 7.09 -3.53
N VAL A 50 -3.59 6.69 -3.27
CA VAL A 50 -2.92 5.61 -4.01
C VAL A 50 -2.63 4.46 -3.08
N GLU A 51 -2.93 3.24 -3.50
CA GLU A 51 -2.53 2.01 -2.81
C GLU A 51 -1.52 1.22 -3.64
N ILE A 52 -0.40 0.86 -3.01
CA ILE A 52 0.76 0.26 -3.66
C ILE A 52 1.04 -1.11 -3.07
N ARG A 53 0.74 -2.16 -3.83
CA ARG A 53 1.04 -3.56 -3.46
C ARG A 53 2.25 -4.12 -4.23
N GLY A 54 2.75 -3.38 -5.21
CA GLY A 54 3.87 -3.77 -6.09
C GLY A 54 5.21 -3.18 -5.68
N MET A 55 6.10 -3.01 -6.66
CA MET A 55 7.43 -2.41 -6.47
C MET A 55 7.51 -1.04 -7.13
N ILE A 56 8.07 -0.06 -6.44
CA ILE A 56 8.33 1.28 -7.00
C ILE A 56 9.76 1.68 -6.72
N ASP A 57 10.47 2.06 -7.77
CA ASP A 57 11.81 2.63 -7.70
C ASP A 57 11.76 4.06 -8.27
N GLY A 58 11.74 5.07 -7.41
CA GLY A 58 11.77 6.48 -7.81
C GLY A 58 10.98 7.42 -6.89
N ASP A 59 10.55 8.56 -7.45
CA ASP A 59 9.91 9.64 -6.70
C ASP A 59 8.38 9.47 -6.71
N ILE A 60 7.74 9.57 -5.55
CA ILE A 60 6.28 9.50 -5.42
C ILE A 60 5.78 10.81 -4.83
N ASP A 61 4.84 11.45 -5.52
CA ASP A 61 4.09 12.59 -5.03
C ASP A 61 2.60 12.25 -4.98
N SER A 62 1.99 12.28 -3.79
CA SER A 62 0.58 11.99 -3.65
C SER A 62 -0.04 12.61 -2.41
N THR A 63 -1.35 12.91 -2.43
CA THR A 63 -2.02 13.41 -1.21
C THR A 63 -2.06 12.34 -0.12
N MET A 64 -2.47 11.12 -0.46
CA MET A 64 -2.52 10.00 0.48
C MET A 64 -1.92 8.74 -0.12
N LEU A 65 -0.85 8.25 0.49
CA LEU A 65 -0.16 7.04 0.08
C LEU A 65 -0.45 5.89 1.04
N ILE A 66 -0.88 4.74 0.49
CA ILE A 66 -1.00 3.49 1.22
C ILE A 66 -0.07 2.46 0.61
N ILE A 67 0.87 1.94 1.38
CA ILE A 67 1.74 0.84 0.96
C ILE A 67 1.14 -0.42 1.56
N GLY A 68 0.54 -1.24 0.71
CA GLY A 68 -0.07 -2.50 1.10
C GLY A 68 0.95 -3.55 1.52
N GLU A 69 0.46 -4.64 2.09
CA GLU A 69 1.28 -5.79 2.45
C GLU A 69 2.03 -6.33 1.22
N GLY A 70 3.33 -6.58 1.37
CA GLY A 70 4.21 -7.01 0.26
C GLY A 70 4.63 -5.90 -0.71
N GLY A 71 4.10 -4.68 -0.56
CA GLY A 71 4.54 -3.51 -1.30
C GLY A 71 5.97 -3.11 -0.93
N ARG A 72 6.77 -2.75 -1.94
CA ARG A 72 8.14 -2.25 -1.76
C ARG A 72 8.31 -0.92 -2.47
N VAL A 73 8.76 0.08 -1.73
CA VAL A 73 9.07 1.40 -2.28
C VAL A 73 10.52 1.74 -1.99
N ASP A 74 11.26 2.10 -3.03
CA ASP A 74 12.64 2.59 -2.96
C ASP A 74 12.69 3.98 -3.61
N GLY A 75 13.04 5.01 -2.84
CA GLY A 75 13.21 6.37 -3.36
C GLY A 75 12.73 7.49 -2.43
N PHE A 76 12.19 8.55 -3.02
CA PHE A 76 11.71 9.73 -2.31
C PHE A 76 10.18 9.77 -2.32
N ILE A 77 9.58 9.87 -1.13
CA ILE A 77 8.13 9.91 -0.95
C ILE A 77 7.74 11.27 -0.40
N SER A 78 6.90 11.99 -1.15
CA SER A 78 6.25 13.25 -0.77
C SER A 78 4.75 13.01 -0.67
N ALA A 79 4.18 13.17 0.53
CA ALA A 79 2.74 13.04 0.70
C ALA A 79 2.19 13.76 1.94
N ASP A 80 0.89 14.08 1.98
CA ASP A 80 0.29 14.62 3.21
C ASP A 80 0.12 13.53 4.26
N ALA A 81 -0.40 12.36 3.85
CA ALA A 81 -0.60 11.21 4.73
C ALA A 81 -0.01 9.93 4.12
N VAL A 82 0.77 9.19 4.91
CA VAL A 82 1.38 7.92 4.50
C VAL A 82 0.99 6.81 5.47
N HIS A 83 0.42 5.73 4.94
CA HIS A 83 0.16 4.49 5.67
C HIS A 83 1.06 3.38 5.12
N ILE A 84 1.89 2.78 5.98
CA ILE A 84 2.89 1.79 5.58
C ILE A 84 2.55 0.44 6.21
N ALA A 85 2.19 -0.55 5.38
CA ALA A 85 2.05 -1.96 5.75
C ALA A 85 3.09 -2.87 5.06
N GLY A 86 4.00 -2.29 4.28
CA GLY A 86 5.04 -3.00 3.52
C GLY A 86 6.47 -2.60 3.90
N THR A 87 7.36 -2.61 2.91
CA THR A 87 8.77 -2.22 3.06
C THR A 87 9.05 -0.91 2.33
N VAL A 88 9.67 0.05 3.02
CA VAL A 88 10.07 1.33 2.44
C VAL A 88 11.54 1.56 2.69
N THR A 89 12.26 1.98 1.65
CA THR A 89 13.67 2.35 1.71
C THR A 89 13.86 3.73 1.08
N GLY A 90 14.45 4.68 1.80
CA GLY A 90 14.74 6.01 1.27
C GLY A 90 14.26 7.14 2.17
N ARG A 91 13.83 8.25 1.57
CA ARG A 91 13.41 9.45 2.32
C ARG A 91 11.90 9.63 2.20
N ILE A 92 11.25 9.82 3.35
CA ILE A 92 9.81 10.07 3.46
C ILE A 92 9.61 11.47 4.02
N GLU A 93 8.88 12.29 3.28
CA GLU A 93 8.43 13.62 3.69
C GLU A 93 6.90 13.60 3.73
N ALA A 94 6.35 13.54 4.95
CA ALA A 94 4.89 13.54 5.11
C ALA A 94 4.39 14.17 6.40
N ILE A 95 3.20 14.78 6.36
CA ILE A 95 2.64 15.45 7.54
C ILE A 95 2.30 14.41 8.61
N THR A 96 1.58 13.36 8.20
CA THR A 96 1.17 12.26 9.06
C THR A 96 1.70 10.94 8.51
N VAL A 97 2.45 10.21 9.33
CA VAL A 97 2.97 8.89 8.98
C VAL A 97 2.40 7.86 9.95
N THR A 98 1.73 6.85 9.43
CA THR A 98 1.22 5.70 10.18
C THR A 98 1.94 4.45 9.71
N ILE A 99 2.62 3.78 10.63
CA ILE A 99 3.36 2.55 10.35
C ILE A 99 2.59 1.39 10.96
N ALA A 100 2.02 0.54 10.09
CA ALA A 100 1.22 -0.61 10.48
C ALA A 100 2.09 -1.74 11.06
N LYS A 101 1.44 -2.69 11.72
CA LYS A 101 2.07 -3.94 12.19
C LYS A 101 2.90 -4.58 11.05
N SER A 102 4.10 -5.06 11.37
CA SER A 102 5.03 -5.73 10.44
C SER A 102 5.64 -4.89 9.31
N ALA A 103 5.32 -3.60 9.21
CA ALA A 103 5.98 -2.71 8.27
C ALA A 103 7.46 -2.48 8.61
N THR A 104 8.28 -2.34 7.58
CA THR A 104 9.72 -2.07 7.71
C THR A 104 10.08 -0.79 6.97
N VAL A 105 10.58 0.21 7.70
CA VAL A 105 11.00 1.49 7.12
C VAL A 105 12.48 1.70 7.38
N ILE A 106 13.25 1.93 6.32
CA ILE A 106 14.69 2.17 6.38
C ILE A 106 14.99 3.51 5.72
N GLY A 107 15.38 4.51 6.51
CA GLY A 107 15.86 5.79 6.02
C GLY A 107 15.33 6.99 6.80
N ALA A 108 15.32 8.16 6.15
CA ALA A 108 15.02 9.42 6.82
C ALA A 108 13.53 9.74 6.72
N ILE A 109 12.87 10.01 7.86
CA ILE A 109 11.44 10.34 7.89
C ILE A 109 11.27 11.72 8.50
N ILE A 110 10.88 12.67 7.66
CA ILE A 110 10.49 14.02 8.07
C ILE A 110 8.98 14.00 8.30
N HIS A 111 8.56 14.22 9.54
CA HIS A 111 7.15 14.15 9.91
C HIS A 111 6.73 15.26 10.87
N ASN A 112 5.42 15.57 10.89
CA ASN A 112 4.79 16.34 11.96
C ASN A 112 4.13 15.42 12.99
N SER A 113 3.41 14.38 12.54
CA SER A 113 2.79 13.34 13.37
C SER A 113 3.26 11.95 12.93
N LEU A 114 3.66 11.11 13.90
CA LEU A 114 4.11 9.75 13.66
C LEU A 114 3.38 8.77 14.58
N GLU A 115 2.71 7.80 13.97
CA GLU A 115 2.04 6.69 14.64
C GLU A 115 2.73 5.38 14.26
N ILE A 116 3.06 4.57 15.26
CA ILE A 116 3.75 3.29 15.06
C ILE A 116 2.95 2.20 15.77
N GLU A 117 2.45 1.24 15.00
CA GLU A 117 1.81 0.06 15.54
C GLU A 117 2.82 -0.94 16.11
N LYS A 118 2.37 -1.76 17.05
CA LYS A 118 3.21 -2.78 17.69
C LYS A 118 3.69 -3.81 16.66
N GLY A 119 5.00 -4.00 16.57
CA GLY A 119 5.63 -4.94 15.64
C GLY A 119 6.10 -4.32 14.32
N ALA A 120 6.02 -2.99 14.17
CA ALA A 120 6.72 -2.28 13.11
C ALA A 120 8.23 -2.17 13.41
N THR A 121 9.04 -2.23 12.36
CA THR A 121 10.48 -1.97 12.40
C THR A 121 10.76 -0.66 11.68
N LEU A 122 11.48 0.23 12.35
CA LEU A 122 11.90 1.49 11.76
C LEU A 122 13.36 1.72 12.10
N ASP A 123 14.16 1.95 11.06
CA ASP A 123 15.57 2.28 11.17
C ASP A 123 15.87 3.57 10.40
N GLY A 124 16.62 4.48 11.03
CA GLY A 124 17.02 5.76 10.46
C GLY A 124 16.56 7.00 11.23
N PRO A 125 17.05 8.18 10.80
CA PRO A 125 16.77 9.44 11.48
C PRO A 125 15.33 9.90 11.24
N ARG A 126 14.68 10.38 12.30
CA ARG A 126 13.31 10.89 12.26
C ARG A 126 13.24 12.33 12.75
N PRO A 127 13.70 13.32 11.96
CA PRO A 127 13.59 14.71 12.33
C PRO A 127 12.11 15.12 12.38
N TRP A 128 11.64 15.48 13.56
CA TRP A 128 10.35 16.15 13.69
C TRP A 128 10.44 17.58 13.15
N ARG A 129 9.43 18.00 12.37
CA ARG A 129 9.31 19.37 11.85
C ARG A 129 7.93 19.93 12.18
N PRO A 130 7.83 21.19 12.64
CA PRO A 130 6.54 21.85 12.84
C PRO A 130 5.85 22.13 11.50
N MET A 131 4.52 22.19 11.52
CA MET A 131 3.68 22.43 10.33
C MET A 131 4.07 23.70 9.55
N SER A 132 4.54 24.76 10.22
CA SER A 132 5.02 25.99 9.57
C SER A 132 6.15 25.74 8.57
N PHE A 133 7.04 24.78 8.85
CA PHE A 133 8.15 24.41 7.96
C PHE A 133 7.68 23.54 6.79
N MET A 134 6.66 22.70 7.02
CA MET A 134 6.14 21.80 5.99
C MET A 134 5.22 22.52 4.99
N ALA A 135 4.55 23.60 5.41
CA ALA A 135 3.72 24.43 4.53
C ALA A 135 4.53 25.15 3.43
N GLU A 136 5.79 25.49 3.72
CA GLU A 136 6.71 26.14 2.76
C GLU A 136 7.26 25.19 1.68
N LEU A 137 7.17 23.87 1.90
CA LEU A 137 7.59 22.86 0.92
C LEU A 137 6.55 22.64 -0.20
N ARG A 138 5.42 23.37 -0.19
CA ARG A 138 4.44 23.39 -1.28
C ARG A 138 4.68 24.60 -2.21
N PRO A 139 5.44 24.49 -3.30
CA PRO A 139 5.23 25.38 -4.44
C PRO A 139 3.97 24.92 -5.19
N ILE A 140 3.03 25.84 -5.40
CA ILE A 140 2.04 25.74 -6.48
C ILE A 140 2.67 26.34 -7.73
#